data_AF-A0A7Z0VU55-F1
#
_entry.id   AF-A0A7Z0VU55-F1
#
_cell.length_a   1.000
_cell.length_b   1.000
_cell.length_c   1.000
_cell.angle_alpha   90.00
_cell.angle_beta   90.00
_cell.angle_gamma   90.00
#
_symmetry.space_group_name_H-M   'P 1'
#
loop_
_entity.id
_entity.type
_entity.pdbx_description
1 polymer ?
#
loop_
_entity_poly.entity_id
_entity_poly.type
_entity_poly.pdbx_seq_one_letter_code
_entity_poly.pdbx_strand_id
1 'polypeptide(L)'
;MGTVSTPFSQVPPLTFGLAQRQDLFYNGVFGQGAFASWADRRVTSVQSWRSTYVPDMWMIGEEEAWRYVRSRMSEAALIVGAVAQWHTLTAQQVSAFVGKSQAGTSTRGASYPSKLVRCLFALGVLDVGFPVVAWFNSSRNKGPCLVKIGRSKDVRRFVSELSLAERWCASGGLPVVGGPNGDRHNVLMAELALRVAQICDVGGVAGERVASVPVLAFDSVGMGRPSWCARSSSCADAVLVRRDGVRVAVELTASATPNLDAKTARWARTLASSPFDRSGLVVVFVEAGVSSGPALEGRVRRSVARAARLHPGGPSNRVAERMFVASWRDWFPEFERVNTDALGVLTARSAAGRSVELLDVWDVPSSKNRDLACAVENLALCAGTPWWMRRLSVDVNGRALDSLGLRIDAVPPESRSGRRLGFGVNPDGHVVELPPRLGGFVEAARVEAGM
;
A
#
# COMPACT_ATOMS: atom_id res chain seq x y z
N MET A 1 1.84 31.77 -15.03
CA MET A 1 1.12 30.58 -15.54
C MET A 1 2.03 29.88 -16.53
N GLY A 2 2.75 28.85 -16.07
CA GLY A 2 3.52 27.98 -16.94
C GLY A 2 3.19 26.55 -16.54
N THR A 3 2.40 25.87 -17.36
CA THR A 3 2.15 24.44 -17.22
C THR A 3 3.44 23.71 -17.56
N VAL A 4 4.12 23.18 -16.54
CA VAL A 4 5.26 22.29 -16.74
C VAL A 4 4.73 20.97 -17.30
N SER A 5 4.94 20.77 -18.60
CA SER A 5 4.86 19.45 -19.22
C SER A 5 6.01 18.61 -18.68
N THR A 6 5.72 17.66 -17.78
CA THR A 6 6.68 16.70 -17.24
C THR A 6 7.12 15.72 -18.32
N PRO A 7 8.41 15.66 -18.72
CA PRO A 7 8.89 14.75 -19.77
C PRO A 7 8.97 13.28 -19.36
N PHE A 8 8.74 12.96 -18.08
CA PHE A 8 8.95 11.63 -17.48
C PHE A 8 7.70 11.02 -16.86
N SER A 9 6.50 11.46 -17.25
CA SER A 9 5.28 10.79 -16.77
C SER A 9 5.16 9.42 -17.42
N GLN A 10 5.47 8.35 -16.67
CA GLN A 10 5.17 6.97 -17.07
C GLN A 10 3.65 6.69 -17.15
N VAL A 11 2.81 7.68 -16.84
CA VAL A 11 1.34 7.58 -16.79
C VAL A 11 0.74 8.02 -18.13
N PRO A 12 -0.09 7.17 -18.78
CA PRO A 12 -0.90 7.57 -19.94
C PRO A 12 -1.83 8.75 -19.60
N PRO A 13 -2.12 9.66 -20.54
CA PRO A 13 -2.80 10.95 -20.29
C PRO A 13 -4.26 10.89 -19.77
N LEU A 14 -4.80 9.72 -19.37
CA LEU A 14 -6.23 9.51 -19.20
C LEU A 14 -6.74 9.15 -17.79
N THR A 15 -5.98 9.29 -16.70
CA THR A 15 -6.57 8.99 -15.37
C THR A 15 -5.90 9.69 -14.20
N PHE A 16 -6.70 10.27 -13.27
CA PHE A 16 -6.33 10.98 -12.02
C PHE A 16 -4.84 10.95 -11.64
N GLY A 17 -4.05 11.72 -12.40
CA GLY A 17 -2.63 11.89 -12.19
C GLY A 17 -2.35 12.85 -11.05
N LEU A 18 -1.06 13.12 -10.84
CA LEU A 18 -0.58 14.04 -9.79
C LEU A 18 -1.34 15.38 -9.76
N ALA A 19 -1.63 15.96 -10.92
CA ALA A 19 -2.31 17.26 -11.02
C ALA A 19 -3.80 17.23 -10.64
N GLN A 20 -4.45 16.05 -10.59
CA GLN A 20 -5.87 15.92 -10.29
C GLN A 20 -6.13 15.48 -8.83
N ARG A 21 -5.09 15.07 -8.09
CA ARG A 21 -5.21 14.66 -6.68
C ARG A 21 -4.90 15.85 -5.77
N GLN A 22 -5.67 16.00 -4.69
CA GLN A 22 -5.44 17.06 -3.72
C GLN A 22 -4.09 16.86 -3.00
N ASP A 23 -3.37 17.95 -2.71
CA ASP A 23 -2.18 17.90 -1.87
C ASP A 23 -2.56 17.81 -0.38
N LEU A 24 -2.58 16.59 0.16
CA LEU A 24 -3.07 16.34 1.51
C LEU A 24 -2.10 16.78 2.62
N PHE A 25 -0.82 16.94 2.27
CA PHE A 25 0.21 17.38 3.21
C PHE A 25 0.10 18.89 3.45
N TYR A 26 0.03 19.69 2.37
CA TYR A 26 0.02 21.14 2.44
C TYR A 26 -1.40 21.73 2.62
N ASN A 27 -2.48 21.03 2.22
CA ASN A 27 -3.85 21.53 2.45
C ASN A 27 -4.32 21.50 3.91
N GLY A 28 -3.51 21.01 4.85
CA GLY A 28 -3.86 21.01 6.27
C GLY A 28 -5.05 20.11 6.63
N VAL A 29 -5.48 19.23 5.71
CA VAL A 29 -6.62 18.30 5.88
C VAL A 29 -6.48 17.46 7.16
N PHE A 30 -5.24 17.17 7.56
CA PHE A 30 -4.91 16.47 8.80
C PHE A 30 -3.93 17.25 9.69
N GLY A 31 -4.21 18.54 9.94
CA GLY A 31 -3.50 19.37 10.92
C GLY A 31 -3.46 18.77 12.35
N GLN A 32 -2.82 19.45 13.30
CA GLN A 32 -2.74 18.94 14.68
C GLN A 32 -4.15 18.71 15.26
N GLY A 33 -4.42 17.49 15.75
CA GLY A 33 -5.70 17.09 16.34
C GLY A 33 -6.80 16.72 15.34
N ALA A 34 -6.55 16.80 14.02
CA ALA A 34 -7.53 16.42 13.01
C ALA A 34 -7.65 14.89 12.88
N PHE A 35 -8.90 14.42 12.86
CA PHE A 35 -9.25 13.01 12.66
C PHE A 35 -10.37 12.91 11.62
N ALA A 36 -10.54 11.72 11.05
CA ALA A 36 -11.68 11.45 10.18
C ALA A 36 -12.90 11.06 11.02
N SER A 37 -14.05 11.66 10.72
CA SER A 37 -15.34 11.15 11.19
C SER A 37 -15.77 10.04 10.25
N TRP A 38 -15.94 8.84 10.80
CA TRP A 38 -16.26 7.63 10.04
C TRP A 38 -17.75 7.30 10.18
N ALA A 39 -18.38 7.01 9.05
CA ALA A 39 -19.69 6.41 8.97
C ALA A 39 -19.54 4.93 8.63
N ASP A 40 -20.22 4.07 9.40
CA ASP A 40 -20.45 2.68 9.05
C ASP A 40 -21.94 2.47 8.68
N ARG A 41 -22.25 1.41 7.94
CA ARG A 41 -23.61 1.12 7.46
C ARG A 41 -24.66 1.00 8.57
N ARG A 42 -24.28 0.53 9.76
CA ARG A 42 -25.21 0.35 10.89
C ARG A 42 -25.49 1.69 11.56
N VAL A 43 -24.47 2.51 11.77
CA VAL A 43 -24.60 3.87 12.33
C VAL A 43 -25.50 4.70 11.42
N THR A 44 -25.31 4.62 10.10
CA THR A 44 -26.18 5.34 9.16
C THR A 44 -27.62 4.84 9.16
N SER A 45 -27.89 3.52 9.27
CA SER A 45 -29.28 3.03 9.46
C SER A 45 -29.92 3.50 10.75
N VAL A 46 -29.16 3.59 11.84
CA VAL A 46 -29.69 4.03 13.14
C VAL A 46 -29.92 5.54 13.13
N GLN A 47 -29.06 6.32 12.49
CA GLN A 47 -29.22 7.78 12.34
C GLN A 47 -30.38 8.15 11.42
N SER A 48 -30.57 7.42 10.30
CA SER A 48 -31.72 7.62 9.42
C SER A 48 -33.03 7.30 10.14
N TRP A 49 -33.05 6.28 11.01
CA TRP A 49 -34.19 5.96 11.86
C TRP A 49 -34.49 7.04 12.91
N ARG A 50 -33.47 7.78 13.37
CA ARG A 50 -33.59 8.83 14.39
C ARG A 50 -33.75 10.25 13.81
N SER A 51 -34.27 10.38 12.59
CA SER A 51 -34.54 11.68 11.92
C SER A 51 -33.32 12.58 11.73
N THR A 52 -32.10 12.03 11.78
CA THR A 52 -30.90 12.78 11.37
C THR A 52 -30.75 12.65 9.85
N TYR A 53 -30.55 13.77 9.14
CA TYR A 53 -30.44 13.78 7.69
C TYR A 53 -29.25 12.94 7.21
N VAL A 54 -29.54 11.83 6.50
CA VAL A 54 -28.57 11.05 5.73
C VAL A 54 -28.83 11.33 4.25
N PRO A 55 -27.86 11.83 3.47
CA PRO A 55 -28.07 12.10 2.05
C PRO A 55 -28.50 10.85 1.27
N ASP A 56 -29.51 10.98 0.41
CA ASP A 56 -30.12 9.86 -0.36
C ASP A 56 -29.10 9.00 -1.11
N MET A 57 -28.01 9.61 -1.55
CA MET A 57 -26.91 8.90 -2.22
C MET A 57 -26.32 7.75 -1.41
N TRP A 58 -26.49 7.75 -0.08
CA TRP A 58 -26.03 6.72 0.86
C TRP A 58 -27.12 5.72 1.26
N MET A 59 -28.37 5.96 0.84
CA MET A 59 -29.54 5.14 1.18
C MET A 59 -29.81 4.06 0.13
N ILE A 60 -28.76 3.34 -0.28
CA ILE A 60 -28.87 2.24 -1.26
C ILE A 60 -29.31 0.96 -0.54
N GLY A 61 -30.35 0.29 -1.05
CA GLY A 61 -30.81 -0.99 -0.54
C GLY A 61 -29.82 -2.13 -0.80
N GLU A 62 -29.78 -3.14 0.08
CA GLU A 62 -28.80 -4.24 -0.02
C GLU A 62 -28.92 -5.00 -1.35
N GLU A 63 -30.14 -5.30 -1.82
CA GLU A 63 -30.35 -5.99 -3.10
C GLU A 63 -29.89 -5.17 -4.30
N GLU A 64 -30.16 -3.87 -4.31
CA GLU A 64 -29.68 -2.97 -5.36
C GLU A 64 -28.15 -2.91 -5.36
N ALA A 65 -27.55 -2.82 -4.17
CA ALA A 65 -26.11 -2.78 -4.01
C ALA A 65 -25.45 -4.07 -4.52
N TRP A 66 -25.98 -5.25 -4.17
CA TRP A 66 -25.46 -6.53 -4.69
C TRP A 66 -25.61 -6.65 -6.21
N ARG A 67 -26.76 -6.26 -6.76
CA ARG A 67 -26.99 -6.29 -8.22
C ARG A 67 -25.94 -5.45 -8.95
N TYR A 68 -25.66 -4.25 -8.42
CA TYR A 68 -24.66 -3.36 -9.00
C TYR A 68 -23.24 -3.88 -8.83
N VAL A 69 -22.86 -4.35 -7.64
CA VAL A 69 -21.52 -4.90 -7.35
C VAL A 69 -21.24 -6.13 -8.22
N ARG A 70 -22.20 -7.07 -8.35
CA ARG A 70 -22.05 -8.25 -9.21
C ARG A 70 -21.83 -7.90 -10.67
N SER A 71 -22.47 -6.84 -11.18
CA SER A 71 -22.23 -6.37 -12.55
C SER A 71 -20.82 -5.78 -12.77
N ARG A 72 -20.05 -5.55 -11.70
CA ARG A 72 -18.71 -4.93 -11.72
C ARG A 72 -17.76 -5.60 -10.74
N MET A 73 -17.88 -6.93 -10.58
CA MET A 73 -17.20 -7.66 -9.50
C MET A 73 -15.69 -7.45 -9.52
N SER A 74 -15.07 -7.47 -10.70
CA SER A 74 -13.62 -7.31 -10.81
C SER A 74 -13.17 -5.89 -10.42
N GLU A 75 -13.96 -4.86 -10.74
CA GLU A 75 -13.68 -3.49 -10.30
C GLU A 75 -13.86 -3.35 -8.79
N ALA A 76 -14.88 -3.99 -8.21
CA ALA A 76 -15.08 -4.04 -6.78
C ALA A 76 -13.91 -4.74 -6.06
N ALA A 77 -13.41 -5.84 -6.62
CA ALA A 77 -12.24 -6.54 -6.10
C ALA A 77 -10.97 -5.67 -6.12
N LEU A 78 -10.77 -4.88 -7.19
CA LEU A 78 -9.66 -3.93 -7.28
C LEU A 78 -9.77 -2.82 -6.22
N ILE A 79 -10.96 -2.25 -6.02
CA ILE A 79 -11.18 -1.24 -4.97
C ILE A 79 -10.88 -1.82 -3.60
N VAL A 80 -11.47 -2.97 -3.27
CA VAL A 80 -11.30 -3.62 -1.97
C VAL A 80 -9.84 -4.01 -1.74
N GLY A 81 -9.15 -4.54 -2.76
CA GLY A 81 -7.74 -4.91 -2.64
C GLY A 81 -6.82 -3.71 -2.45
N ALA A 82 -7.05 -2.61 -3.18
CA ALA A 82 -6.30 -1.38 -2.98
C ALA A 82 -6.50 -0.82 -1.56
N VAL A 83 -7.76 -0.71 -1.11
CA VAL A 83 -8.07 -0.20 0.24
C VAL A 83 -7.53 -1.13 1.32
N ALA A 84 -7.58 -2.45 1.15
CA ALA A 84 -7.03 -3.39 2.12
C ALA A 84 -5.50 -3.28 2.24
N GLN A 85 -4.81 -3.01 1.13
CA GLN A 85 -3.35 -2.91 1.11
C GLN A 85 -2.82 -1.59 1.69
N TRP A 86 -3.55 -0.48 1.51
CA TRP A 86 -3.17 0.86 1.99
C TRP A 86 -3.97 1.32 3.22
N HIS A 87 -4.89 0.49 3.70
CA HIS A 87 -5.75 0.66 4.88
C HIS A 87 -6.77 1.81 4.80
N THR A 88 -6.31 3.03 4.56
CA THR A 88 -7.15 4.23 4.39
C THR A 88 -6.70 4.96 3.13
N LEU A 89 -7.64 5.23 2.21
CA LEU A 89 -7.38 5.96 0.97
C LEU A 89 -8.40 7.08 0.77
N THR A 90 -8.03 8.15 0.05
CA THR A 90 -9.03 9.05 -0.52
C THR A 90 -9.70 8.41 -1.74
N ALA A 91 -10.92 8.83 -2.09
CA ALA A 91 -11.58 8.39 -3.33
C ALA A 91 -10.74 8.70 -4.59
N GLN A 92 -9.96 9.77 -4.58
CA GLN A 92 -9.02 10.11 -5.66
C GLN A 92 -7.85 9.12 -5.73
N GLN A 93 -7.29 8.72 -4.58
CA GLN A 93 -6.25 7.70 -4.52
C GLN A 93 -6.76 6.32 -4.93
N VAL A 94 -7.98 5.93 -4.52
CA VAL A 94 -8.63 4.71 -5.03
C VAL A 94 -8.74 4.78 -6.56
N SER A 95 -9.10 5.94 -7.13
CA SER A 95 -9.15 6.12 -8.59
C SER A 95 -7.79 5.89 -9.24
N ALA A 96 -6.72 6.41 -8.62
CA ALA A 96 -5.35 6.26 -9.10
C ALA A 96 -4.80 4.84 -8.95
N PHE A 97 -5.22 4.06 -7.94
CA PHE A 97 -4.85 2.64 -7.87
C PHE A 97 -5.64 1.79 -8.86
N VAL A 98 -6.94 2.05 -9.01
CA VAL A 98 -7.85 1.21 -9.81
C VAL A 98 -7.80 1.53 -11.31
N GLY A 99 -7.48 2.76 -11.69
CA GLY A 99 -7.47 3.22 -13.09
C GLY A 99 -8.84 3.54 -13.65
N LYS A 100 -9.81 3.81 -12.77
CA LYS A 100 -11.16 4.23 -13.11
C LYS A 100 -11.58 5.35 -12.18
N SER A 101 -12.38 6.29 -12.68
CA SER A 101 -12.89 7.40 -11.88
C SER A 101 -13.74 6.88 -10.71
N GLN A 102 -13.18 6.84 -9.51
CA GLN A 102 -13.87 6.56 -8.25
C GLN A 102 -14.21 7.83 -7.47
N ALA A 103 -13.66 8.98 -7.88
CA ALA A 103 -14.06 10.31 -7.46
C ALA A 103 -14.98 10.94 -8.53
N GLY A 104 -16.05 11.56 -8.09
CA GLY A 104 -16.85 12.50 -8.89
C GLY A 104 -16.68 13.91 -8.37
N THR A 105 -16.65 14.89 -9.26
CA THR A 105 -16.77 16.31 -8.90
C THR A 105 -18.26 16.63 -8.76
N SER A 106 -18.67 17.11 -7.58
CA SER A 106 -19.94 17.83 -7.49
C SER A 106 -19.75 19.26 -7.99
N THR A 107 -20.83 19.89 -8.44
CA THR A 107 -20.93 21.35 -8.66
C THR A 107 -20.62 22.19 -7.42
N ARG A 108 -20.37 21.55 -6.26
CA ARG A 108 -20.03 22.17 -4.97
C ARG A 108 -18.62 21.85 -4.48
N GLY A 109 -17.70 21.42 -5.35
CA GLY A 109 -16.27 21.24 -5.01
C GLY A 109 -15.92 20.02 -4.14
N ALA A 110 -16.91 19.33 -3.57
CA ALA A 110 -16.68 18.10 -2.80
C ALA A 110 -16.42 16.90 -3.73
N SER A 111 -15.37 16.13 -3.44
CA SER A 111 -15.08 14.83 -4.07
C SER A 111 -16.00 13.77 -3.48
N TYR A 112 -17.03 13.37 -4.22
CA TYR A 112 -17.92 12.28 -3.81
C TYR A 112 -17.44 10.95 -4.39
N PRO A 113 -17.63 9.83 -3.67
CA PRO A 113 -17.24 8.54 -4.20
C PRO A 113 -18.24 8.04 -5.25
N SER A 114 -17.77 7.16 -6.14
CA SER A 114 -18.57 6.54 -7.19
C SER A 114 -19.77 5.75 -6.64
N LYS A 115 -20.75 5.43 -7.51
CA LYS A 115 -21.85 4.53 -7.14
C LYS A 115 -21.33 3.17 -6.65
N LEU A 116 -20.23 2.66 -7.22
CA LEU A 116 -19.67 1.36 -6.80
C LEU A 116 -19.14 1.39 -5.37
N VAL A 117 -18.40 2.44 -4.99
CA VAL A 117 -17.94 2.64 -3.60
C VAL A 117 -19.14 2.80 -2.66
N ARG A 118 -20.18 3.54 -3.07
CA ARG A 118 -21.42 3.69 -2.28
C ARG A 118 -22.16 2.35 -2.10
N CYS A 119 -22.20 1.50 -3.12
CA CYS A 119 -22.76 0.15 -3.01
C CYS A 119 -21.92 -0.73 -2.08
N LEU A 120 -20.58 -0.68 -2.16
CA LEU A 120 -19.70 -1.41 -1.23
C LEU A 120 -19.87 -0.94 0.23
N PHE A 121 -20.10 0.36 0.43
CA PHE A 121 -20.51 0.91 1.72
C PHE A 121 -21.87 0.38 2.17
N ALA A 122 -22.86 0.35 1.28
CA ALA A 122 -24.20 -0.17 1.57
C ALA A 122 -24.16 -1.65 2.01
N LEU A 123 -23.23 -2.42 1.48
CA LEU A 123 -22.95 -3.81 1.83
C LEU A 123 -22.10 -3.99 3.09
N GLY A 124 -21.59 -2.91 3.70
CA GLY A 124 -20.69 -2.98 4.88
C GLY A 124 -19.27 -3.45 4.57
N VAL A 125 -18.90 -3.56 3.29
CA VAL A 125 -17.56 -3.97 2.82
C VAL A 125 -16.55 -2.84 3.00
N LEU A 126 -17.00 -1.60 2.83
CA LEU A 126 -16.20 -0.38 3.03
C LEU A 126 -16.89 0.53 4.04
N ASP A 127 -16.09 1.24 4.82
CA ASP A 127 -16.55 2.41 5.59
C ASP A 127 -16.12 3.68 4.85
N VAL A 128 -16.90 4.75 5.02
CA VAL A 128 -16.61 6.06 4.42
C VAL A 128 -16.43 7.11 5.50
N GLY A 129 -15.45 7.99 5.31
CA GLY A 129 -15.11 9.01 6.28
C GLY A 129 -14.86 10.36 5.63
N PHE A 130 -14.96 11.41 6.44
CA PHE A 130 -14.61 12.76 6.04
C PHE A 130 -13.74 13.40 7.13
N PRO A 131 -12.65 14.10 6.75
CA PRO A 131 -11.84 14.85 7.70
C PRO A 131 -12.68 15.87 8.46
N VAL A 132 -12.58 15.87 9.79
CA VAL A 132 -13.18 16.90 10.64
C VAL A 132 -12.11 17.94 10.92
N VAL A 133 -12.33 19.14 10.40
CA VAL A 133 -11.45 20.29 10.59
C VAL A 133 -12.31 21.48 10.96
N ALA A 134 -11.89 22.22 12.00
CA ALA A 134 -12.72 23.21 12.69
C ALA A 134 -13.33 24.30 11.78
N TRP A 135 -12.76 24.53 10.59
CA TRP A 135 -13.20 25.57 9.64
C TRP A 135 -13.86 25.01 8.36
N PHE A 136 -13.89 23.70 8.13
CA PHE A 136 -14.53 23.08 6.95
C PHE A 136 -16.01 22.77 7.15
N ASN A 137 -16.66 23.37 8.17
CA ASN A 137 -18.07 23.13 8.46
C ASN A 137 -19.04 23.89 7.52
N SER A 138 -18.56 24.42 6.40
CA SER A 138 -19.40 25.03 5.38
C SER A 138 -19.77 24.01 4.29
N SER A 139 -21.01 24.04 3.84
CA SER A 139 -21.55 23.15 2.79
C SER A 139 -20.83 23.23 1.43
N ARG A 140 -19.86 24.14 1.28
CA ARG A 140 -19.06 24.40 0.09
C ARG A 140 -17.64 23.82 0.14
N ASN A 141 -17.13 23.44 1.31
CA ASN A 141 -15.79 22.89 1.48
C ASN A 141 -15.88 21.60 2.31
N LYS A 142 -16.23 20.48 1.66
CA LYS A 142 -16.07 19.16 2.28
C LYS A 142 -14.70 18.62 1.86
N GLY A 143 -13.85 18.28 2.83
CA GLY A 143 -12.57 17.62 2.58
C GLY A 143 -12.72 16.32 1.78
N PRO A 144 -11.61 15.68 1.39
CA PRO A 144 -11.64 14.46 0.58
C PRO A 144 -12.45 13.35 1.26
N CYS A 145 -13.26 12.62 0.49
CA CYS A 145 -13.89 11.39 0.97
C CYS A 145 -12.82 10.33 1.19
N LEU A 146 -12.76 9.79 2.41
CA LEU A 146 -11.89 8.70 2.81
C LEU A 146 -12.66 7.39 2.76
N VAL A 147 -11.93 6.31 2.49
CA VAL A 147 -12.45 4.95 2.38
C VAL A 147 -11.51 4.01 3.12
N LYS A 148 -12.08 3.10 3.90
CA LYS A 148 -11.35 2.00 4.56
C LYS A 148 -12.16 0.70 4.49
N ILE A 149 -11.52 -0.43 4.81
CA ILE A 149 -12.23 -1.71 4.93
C ILE A 149 -13.22 -1.65 6.09
N GLY A 150 -14.45 -2.09 5.82
CA GLY A 150 -15.53 -2.17 6.79
C GLY A 150 -15.46 -3.44 7.65
N ARG A 151 -16.62 -4.01 7.98
CA ARG A 151 -16.71 -5.08 8.98
C ARG A 151 -16.27 -6.43 8.43
N SER A 152 -15.48 -7.16 9.23
CA SER A 152 -14.92 -8.45 8.82
C SER A 152 -15.96 -9.48 8.36
N LYS A 153 -17.18 -9.47 8.92
CA LYS A 153 -18.23 -10.41 8.49
C LYS A 153 -18.73 -10.12 7.06
N ASP A 154 -18.88 -8.85 6.73
CA ASP A 154 -19.46 -8.39 5.47
C ASP A 154 -18.39 -8.47 4.37
N VAL A 155 -17.14 -8.14 4.71
CA VAL A 155 -15.96 -8.37 3.88
C VAL A 155 -15.78 -9.86 3.57
N ARG A 156 -15.94 -10.76 4.54
CA ARG A 156 -15.86 -12.21 4.29
C ARG A 156 -16.93 -12.69 3.30
N ARG A 157 -18.17 -12.20 3.43
CA ARG A 157 -19.26 -12.48 2.49
C ARG A 157 -18.93 -11.97 1.09
N PHE A 158 -18.41 -10.76 0.96
CA PHE A 158 -17.95 -10.23 -0.32
C PHE A 158 -16.83 -11.08 -0.94
N VAL A 159 -15.80 -11.41 -0.16
CA VAL A 159 -14.67 -12.22 -0.62
C VAL A 159 -15.10 -13.63 -1.06
N SER A 160 -16.14 -14.20 -0.46
CA SER A 160 -16.68 -15.51 -0.90
C SER A 160 -17.38 -15.47 -2.26
N GLU A 161 -17.83 -14.29 -2.72
CA GLU A 161 -18.48 -14.12 -4.02
C GLU A 161 -17.47 -13.87 -5.15
N LEU A 162 -16.21 -13.60 -4.83
CA LEU A 162 -15.16 -13.36 -5.80
C LEU A 162 -14.76 -14.67 -6.52
N SER A 163 -14.37 -14.58 -7.78
CA SER A 163 -13.61 -15.66 -8.44
C SER A 163 -12.24 -15.85 -7.77
N LEU A 164 -11.55 -16.96 -8.05
CA LEU A 164 -10.21 -17.16 -7.50
C LEU A 164 -9.22 -16.09 -7.99
N ALA A 165 -9.28 -15.71 -9.27
CA ALA A 165 -8.43 -14.67 -9.83
C ALA A 165 -8.67 -13.30 -9.16
N GLU A 166 -9.94 -12.95 -8.91
CA GLU A 166 -10.29 -11.72 -8.20
C GLU A 166 -9.86 -11.76 -6.75
N ARG A 167 -10.05 -12.89 -6.05
CA ARG A 167 -9.51 -13.08 -4.70
C ARG A 167 -8.01 -12.91 -4.71
N TRP A 168 -7.30 -13.54 -5.63
CA TRP A 168 -5.85 -13.45 -5.74
C TRP A 168 -5.41 -12.01 -5.96
N CYS A 169 -6.02 -11.29 -6.91
CA CYS A 169 -5.72 -9.88 -7.17
C CYS A 169 -5.99 -8.96 -5.97
N ALA A 170 -7.13 -9.13 -5.30
CA ALA A 170 -7.53 -8.31 -4.16
C ALA A 170 -6.70 -8.61 -2.90
N SER A 171 -6.35 -9.89 -2.71
CA SER A 171 -5.78 -10.40 -1.47
C SER A 171 -4.28 -10.63 -1.55
N GLY A 172 -3.67 -10.76 -2.73
CA GLY A 172 -2.26 -11.09 -2.87
C GLY A 172 -1.82 -12.33 -2.08
N GLY A 173 -2.75 -13.25 -1.81
CA GLY A 173 -2.54 -14.42 -0.94
C GLY A 173 -2.71 -14.16 0.57
N LEU A 174 -2.93 -12.91 0.99
CA LEU A 174 -3.07 -12.53 2.39
C LEU A 174 -4.53 -12.19 2.74
N PRO A 175 -4.98 -12.32 4.00
CA PRO A 175 -6.33 -11.93 4.40
C PRO A 175 -6.71 -10.50 4.01
N VAL A 176 -7.96 -10.29 3.59
CA VAL A 176 -8.54 -8.97 3.34
C VAL A 176 -9.16 -8.48 4.64
N VAL A 177 -8.43 -7.63 5.35
CA VAL A 177 -8.80 -7.12 6.67
C VAL A 177 -8.53 -5.62 6.75
N GLY A 178 -9.22 -4.94 7.68
CA GLY A 178 -8.88 -3.56 8.03
C GLY A 178 -7.51 -3.48 8.69
N GLY A 179 -6.82 -2.36 8.46
CA GLY A 179 -5.51 -2.08 9.05
C GLY A 179 -5.56 -1.20 10.29
N PRO A 180 -4.38 -0.82 10.81
CA PRO A 180 -4.28 0.05 11.98
C PRO A 180 -4.92 1.43 11.74
N ASN A 181 -5.41 2.03 12.83
CA ASN A 181 -5.94 3.38 12.82
C ASN A 181 -4.78 4.37 12.64
N GLY A 182 -4.70 5.01 11.48
CA GLY A 182 -3.59 5.87 11.10
C GLY A 182 -3.93 6.74 9.90
N ASP A 183 -5.16 7.23 9.79
CA ASP A 183 -5.73 7.80 8.55
C ASP A 183 -4.81 8.79 7.82
N ARG A 184 -4.26 9.77 8.54
CA ARG A 184 -3.29 10.72 7.97
C ARG A 184 -2.05 10.03 7.42
N HIS A 185 -1.48 9.12 8.20
CA HIS A 185 -0.24 8.45 7.89
C HIS A 185 -0.42 7.51 6.69
N ASN A 186 -1.49 6.71 6.68
CA ASN A 186 -1.88 5.84 5.57
C ASN A 186 -2.07 6.62 4.26
N VAL A 187 -2.82 7.72 4.32
CA VAL A 187 -3.14 8.54 3.15
C VAL A 187 -1.92 9.29 2.61
N LEU A 188 -1.03 9.78 3.48
CA LEU A 188 0.23 10.39 3.06
C LEU A 188 1.19 9.35 2.46
N MET A 189 1.27 8.16 3.06
CA MET A 189 2.10 7.08 2.55
C MET A 189 1.63 6.60 1.17
N ALA A 190 0.31 6.45 0.99
CA ALA A 190 -0.28 6.14 -0.31
C ALA A 190 0.01 7.24 -1.36
N GLU A 191 -0.05 8.51 -0.98
CA GLU A 191 0.29 9.61 -1.90
C GLU A 191 1.77 9.59 -2.29
N LEU A 192 2.68 9.38 -1.34
CA LEU A 192 4.10 9.21 -1.64
C LEU A 192 4.30 8.10 -2.65
N ALA A 193 3.73 6.92 -2.41
CA ALA A 193 3.86 5.78 -3.31
C ALA A 193 3.30 6.04 -4.71
N LEU A 194 2.15 6.71 -4.83
CA LEU A 194 1.58 7.09 -6.13
C LEU A 194 2.48 8.08 -6.89
N ARG A 195 3.08 9.05 -6.19
CA ARG A 195 3.99 10.03 -6.80
C ARG A 195 5.30 9.37 -7.23
N VAL A 196 5.87 8.51 -6.38
CA VAL A 196 7.04 7.69 -6.75
C VAL A 196 6.74 6.83 -7.96
N ALA A 197 5.61 6.12 -7.98
CA ALA A 197 5.20 5.29 -9.11
C ALA A 197 4.93 6.07 -10.40
N GLN A 198 4.68 7.38 -10.32
CA GLN A 198 4.42 8.22 -11.48
C GLN A 198 5.69 8.88 -12.04
N ILE A 199 6.70 9.13 -11.19
CA ILE A 199 7.87 9.96 -11.51
C ILE A 199 9.16 9.14 -11.57
N CYS A 200 9.32 8.18 -10.66
CA CYS A 200 10.55 7.44 -10.50
C CYS A 200 10.56 6.17 -11.36
N ASP A 201 11.76 5.74 -11.77
CA ASP A 201 11.91 4.46 -12.47
C ASP A 201 11.96 3.26 -11.50
N VAL A 202 10.83 2.96 -10.88
CA VAL A 202 10.66 1.80 -9.99
C VAL A 202 9.87 0.69 -10.69
N GLY A 203 10.15 -0.57 -10.34
CA GLY A 203 9.40 -1.72 -10.84
C GLY A 203 8.02 -1.87 -10.20
N GLY A 204 7.85 -1.41 -8.95
CA GLY A 204 6.54 -1.42 -8.31
C GLY A 204 6.52 -0.76 -6.93
N VAL A 205 5.30 -0.48 -6.47
CA VAL A 205 5.03 0.02 -5.11
C VAL A 205 3.91 -0.79 -4.47
N ALA A 206 3.96 -0.91 -3.15
CA ALA A 206 3.00 -1.66 -2.38
C ALA A 206 2.86 -1.13 -0.95
N GLY A 207 1.62 -1.15 -0.42
CA GLY A 207 1.32 -0.77 0.96
C GLY A 207 1.64 -1.85 2.00
N GLU A 208 1.49 -1.47 3.27
CA GLU A 208 1.86 -2.19 4.50
C GLU A 208 1.52 -3.69 4.50
N ARG A 209 0.35 -4.07 3.96
CA ARG A 209 -0.16 -5.45 4.06
C ARG A 209 0.80 -6.51 3.52
N VAL A 210 1.55 -6.19 2.47
CA VAL A 210 2.54 -7.13 1.90
C VAL A 210 3.97 -6.84 2.40
N ALA A 211 4.18 -5.74 3.12
CA ALA A 211 5.49 -5.24 3.54
C ALA A 211 5.87 -5.67 4.96
N SER A 212 5.48 -6.89 5.38
CA SER A 212 5.84 -7.40 6.70
C SER A 212 7.34 -7.67 6.80
N VAL A 213 7.92 -7.45 7.98
CA VAL A 213 9.34 -7.70 8.24
C VAL A 213 9.73 -9.15 7.94
N PRO A 214 8.97 -10.18 8.38
CA PRO A 214 9.25 -11.56 8.01
C PRO A 214 9.32 -11.78 6.50
N VAL A 215 8.33 -11.25 5.76
CA VAL A 215 8.27 -11.39 4.31
C VAL A 215 9.46 -10.69 3.66
N LEU A 216 9.72 -9.43 3.97
CA LEU A 216 10.77 -8.63 3.32
C LEU A 216 12.18 -9.15 3.61
N ALA A 217 12.45 -9.54 4.85
CA ALA A 217 13.82 -9.82 5.30
C ALA A 217 14.20 -11.30 5.26
N PHE A 218 13.23 -12.22 5.27
CA PHE A 218 13.49 -13.65 5.49
C PHE A 218 12.72 -14.58 4.54
N ASP A 219 11.38 -14.59 4.60
CA ASP A 219 10.57 -15.61 3.92
C ASP A 219 10.73 -15.58 2.40
N SER A 220 10.70 -14.36 1.84
CA SER A 220 10.84 -14.11 0.41
C SER A 220 12.15 -14.58 -0.21
N VAL A 221 13.16 -14.84 0.62
CA VAL A 221 14.52 -15.18 0.22
C VAL A 221 14.98 -16.52 0.81
N GLY A 222 14.03 -17.34 1.24
CA GLY A 222 14.28 -18.69 1.74
C GLY A 222 15.15 -18.72 3.00
N MET A 223 15.16 -17.64 3.79
CA MET A 223 15.95 -17.58 5.02
C MET A 223 15.10 -17.95 6.24
N GLY A 224 15.69 -18.71 7.16
CA GLY A 224 15.07 -18.99 8.46
C GLY A 224 14.87 -17.71 9.27
N ARG A 225 13.69 -17.57 9.89
CA ARG A 225 13.37 -16.42 10.75
C ARG A 225 14.14 -16.51 12.07
N PRO A 226 14.79 -15.42 12.51
CA PRO A 226 15.28 -15.34 13.88
C PRO A 226 14.16 -15.47 14.91
N SER A 227 14.46 -16.01 16.10
CA SER A 227 13.46 -16.23 17.16
C SER A 227 12.67 -14.98 17.55
N TRP A 228 13.34 -13.81 17.57
CA TRP A 228 12.71 -12.52 17.86
C TRP A 228 11.75 -12.03 16.75
N CYS A 229 11.88 -12.57 15.54
CA CYS A 229 11.06 -12.21 14.37
C CYS A 229 9.95 -13.24 14.09
N ALA A 230 10.04 -14.45 14.65
CA ALA A 230 9.16 -15.56 14.33
C ALA A 230 7.65 -15.25 14.46
N ARG A 231 7.27 -14.41 15.44
CA ARG A 231 5.89 -13.96 15.67
C ARG A 231 5.69 -12.45 15.43
N SER A 232 6.60 -11.82 14.69
CA SER A 232 6.50 -10.38 14.46
C SER A 232 5.35 -10.06 13.50
N SER A 233 4.46 -9.18 13.94
CA SER A 233 3.46 -8.51 13.09
C SER A 233 3.95 -7.16 12.58
N SER A 234 5.25 -6.85 12.71
CA SER A 234 5.79 -5.57 12.27
C SER A 234 5.84 -5.53 10.75
N CYS A 235 5.43 -4.40 10.20
CA CYS A 235 5.46 -4.10 8.78
C CYS A 235 6.14 -2.75 8.54
N ALA A 236 6.69 -2.57 7.35
CA ALA A 236 6.94 -1.24 6.82
C ALA A 236 5.61 -0.64 6.39
N ASP A 237 5.49 0.69 6.40
CA ASP A 237 4.26 1.37 5.99
C ASP A 237 4.02 1.22 4.47
N ALA A 238 5.11 1.12 3.70
CA ALA A 238 5.11 0.74 2.30
C ALA A 238 6.43 0.08 1.90
N VAL A 239 6.46 -0.50 0.70
CA VAL A 239 7.67 -0.96 0.03
C VAL A 239 7.70 -0.46 -1.42
N LEU A 240 8.87 0.01 -1.83
CA LEU A 240 9.21 0.30 -3.22
C LEU A 240 10.14 -0.80 -3.72
N VAL A 241 9.93 -1.26 -4.94
CA VAL A 241 10.76 -2.31 -5.56
C VAL A 241 11.41 -1.72 -6.79
N ARG A 242 12.74 -1.65 -6.80
CA ARG A 242 13.54 -1.29 -7.98
C ARG A 242 13.39 -2.37 -9.05
N ARG A 243 13.68 -2.03 -10.31
CA ARG A 243 13.60 -2.99 -11.42
C ARG A 243 14.55 -4.18 -11.26
N ASP A 244 15.65 -4.00 -10.54
CA ASP A 244 16.62 -5.06 -10.21
C ASP A 244 16.23 -5.88 -8.97
N GLY A 245 15.05 -5.65 -8.38
CA GLY A 245 14.55 -6.39 -7.23
C GLY A 245 15.01 -5.86 -5.87
N VAL A 246 15.83 -4.80 -5.80
CA VAL A 246 16.13 -4.14 -4.52
C VAL A 246 14.85 -3.57 -3.91
N ARG A 247 14.63 -3.84 -2.62
CA ARG A 247 13.42 -3.49 -1.89
C ARG A 247 13.71 -2.39 -0.88
N VAL A 248 13.05 -1.26 -1.04
CA VAL A 248 13.13 -0.11 -0.14
C VAL A 248 11.90 -0.14 0.75
N ALA A 249 12.06 -0.58 1.99
CA ALA A 249 11.04 -0.43 3.02
C ALA A 249 10.93 1.04 3.43
N VAL A 250 9.72 1.59 3.41
CA VAL A 250 9.46 3.01 3.71
C VAL A 250 8.71 3.12 5.03
N GLU A 251 9.21 3.98 5.92
CA GLU A 251 8.60 4.31 7.21
C GLU A 251 8.33 5.81 7.27
N LEU A 252 7.06 6.22 7.25
CA LEU A 252 6.66 7.62 7.38
C LEU A 252 6.62 8.03 8.84
N THR A 253 7.33 9.10 9.18
CA THR A 253 7.33 9.70 10.53
C THR A 253 6.74 11.09 10.45
N ALA A 254 5.45 11.22 10.81
CA ALA A 254 4.75 12.51 10.84
C ALA A 254 4.79 13.20 12.22
N SER A 255 5.22 12.50 13.27
CA SER A 255 5.37 13.05 14.62
C SER A 255 6.45 12.30 15.41
N ALA A 256 7.06 13.00 16.37
CA ALA A 256 8.08 12.43 17.24
C ALA A 256 7.45 11.63 18.38
N THR A 257 6.93 10.44 18.07
CA THR A 257 6.40 9.53 19.10
C THR A 257 7.54 8.81 19.84
N PRO A 258 7.34 8.39 21.10
CA PRO A 258 8.30 7.55 21.83
C PRO A 258 8.64 6.23 21.11
N ASN A 259 7.80 5.81 20.16
CA ASN A 259 7.96 4.57 19.42
C ASN A 259 9.01 4.67 18.29
N LEU A 260 9.51 5.87 17.96
CA LEU A 260 10.50 6.05 16.89
C LEU A 260 11.79 5.25 17.14
N ASP A 261 12.34 5.31 18.36
CA ASP A 261 13.56 4.58 18.71
C ASP A 261 13.37 3.06 18.67
N ALA A 262 12.17 2.58 19.05
CA ALA A 262 11.83 1.17 18.94
C ALA A 262 11.71 0.72 17.46
N LYS A 263 11.09 1.56 16.60
CA LYS A 263 11.00 1.30 15.15
C LYS A 263 12.39 1.24 14.51
N THR A 264 13.26 2.23 14.78
CA THR A 264 14.61 2.27 14.18
C THR A 264 15.48 1.12 14.68
N ALA A 265 15.46 0.81 15.99
CA ALA A 265 16.20 -0.32 16.55
C ALA A 265 15.75 -1.67 15.95
N ARG A 266 14.44 -1.86 15.76
CA ARG A 266 13.91 -3.07 15.12
C ARG A 266 14.39 -3.23 13.68
N TRP A 267 14.35 -2.17 12.87
CA TRP A 267 14.87 -2.21 11.50
C TRP A 267 16.39 -2.45 11.47
N ALA A 268 17.15 -1.81 12.36
CA ALA A 268 18.58 -2.02 12.46
C ALA A 268 18.91 -3.49 12.82
N ARG A 269 18.21 -4.07 13.80
CA ARG A 269 18.33 -5.50 14.16
C ARG A 269 17.96 -6.43 13.01
N THR A 270 16.92 -6.08 12.25
CA THR A 270 16.47 -6.82 11.05
C THR A 270 17.55 -6.83 9.98
N LEU A 271 18.08 -5.66 9.61
CA LEU A 271 19.11 -5.53 8.57
C LEU A 271 20.42 -6.20 8.99
N ALA A 272 20.78 -6.13 10.27
CA ALA A 272 21.94 -6.85 10.81
C ALA A 272 21.79 -8.38 10.67
N SER A 273 20.55 -8.89 10.71
CA SER A 273 20.24 -10.33 10.60
C SER A 273 19.88 -10.79 9.19
N SER A 274 19.72 -9.87 8.23
CA SER A 274 19.28 -10.15 6.86
C SER A 274 20.29 -9.57 5.86
N PRO A 275 21.25 -10.37 5.36
CA PRO A 275 22.30 -9.93 4.46
C PRO A 275 21.77 -9.29 3.17
N PHE A 276 22.33 -8.14 2.78
CA PHE A 276 21.92 -7.43 1.57
C PHE A 276 22.06 -8.28 0.29
N ASP A 277 23.13 -9.05 0.18
CA ASP A 277 23.37 -9.94 -0.97
C ASP A 277 22.26 -10.98 -1.17
N ARG A 278 21.47 -11.27 -0.14
CA ARG A 278 20.32 -12.17 -0.23
C ARG A 278 18.99 -11.44 -0.31
N SER A 279 18.79 -10.45 0.57
CA SER A 279 17.49 -9.77 0.70
C SER A 279 17.34 -8.53 -0.16
N GLY A 280 18.42 -7.90 -0.61
CA GLY A 280 18.34 -6.62 -1.33
C GLY A 280 17.55 -5.56 -0.57
N LEU A 281 17.44 -5.69 0.76
CA LEU A 281 16.54 -4.88 1.59
C LEU A 281 17.27 -3.66 2.11
N VAL A 282 16.67 -2.49 1.96
CA VAL A 282 17.07 -1.26 2.64
C VAL A 282 15.85 -0.60 3.26
N VAL A 283 16.07 0.34 4.18
CA VAL A 283 15.00 1.05 4.89
C VAL A 283 15.21 2.54 4.78
N VAL A 284 14.17 3.28 4.41
CA VAL A 284 14.15 4.75 4.43
C VAL A 284 13.07 5.26 5.39
N PHE A 285 13.48 6.12 6.31
CA PHE A 285 12.57 6.86 7.18
C PHE A 285 12.28 8.21 6.54
N VAL A 286 11.03 8.45 6.18
CA VAL A 286 10.58 9.70 5.56
C VAL A 286 9.96 10.59 6.61
N GLU A 287 10.61 11.72 6.88
CA GLU A 287 10.09 12.74 7.78
C GLU A 287 8.98 13.55 7.10
N ALA A 288 7.80 13.63 7.73
CA ALA A 288 6.62 14.31 7.19
C ALA A 288 5.88 15.14 8.27
N GLY A 289 6.65 15.92 9.02
CA GLY A 289 6.18 16.86 10.04
C GLY A 289 5.82 18.22 9.45
N VAL A 290 4.52 18.57 9.48
CA VAL A 290 4.04 19.87 8.96
C VAL A 290 4.56 21.04 9.81
N SER A 291 4.47 20.97 11.14
CA SER A 291 4.84 22.05 12.07
C SER A 291 6.18 21.87 12.79
N SER A 292 6.82 20.71 12.70
CA SER A 292 8.04 20.37 13.45
C SER A 292 9.22 19.96 12.56
N GLY A 293 9.17 20.24 11.25
CA GLY A 293 10.07 19.69 10.22
C GLY A 293 11.54 19.54 10.62
N PRO A 294 12.31 20.63 10.79
CA PRO A 294 13.75 20.54 11.06
C PRO A 294 14.09 19.83 12.38
N ALA A 295 13.28 20.04 13.43
CA ALA A 295 13.49 19.40 14.73
C ALA A 295 13.16 17.90 14.69
N LEU A 296 12.13 17.51 13.92
CA LEU A 296 11.73 16.13 13.71
C LEU A 296 12.77 15.40 12.86
N GLU A 297 13.23 15.99 11.76
CA GLU A 297 14.26 15.42 10.89
C GLU A 297 15.53 15.13 11.70
N GLY A 298 16.02 16.11 12.46
CA GLY A 298 17.18 15.93 13.33
C GLY A 298 16.98 14.80 14.36
N ARG A 299 15.76 14.60 14.88
CA ARG A 299 15.45 13.49 15.80
C ARG A 299 15.44 12.14 15.09
N VAL A 300 14.83 12.04 13.91
CA VAL A 300 14.82 10.82 13.08
C VAL A 300 16.25 10.43 12.72
N ARG A 301 17.08 11.38 12.25
CA ARG A 301 18.50 11.13 11.93
C ARG A 301 19.30 10.63 13.12
N ARG A 302 19.12 11.24 14.31
CA ARG A 302 19.78 10.76 15.54
C ARG A 302 19.32 9.37 15.95
N SER A 303 18.03 9.07 15.82
CA SER A 303 17.47 7.75 16.14
C SER A 303 18.02 6.67 15.21
N VAL A 304 17.99 6.91 13.90
CA VAL A 304 18.54 5.99 12.88
C VAL A 304 20.04 5.77 13.06
N ALA A 305 20.82 6.83 13.25
CA ALA A 305 22.26 6.71 13.49
C ALA A 305 22.58 5.95 14.79
N ARG A 306 21.77 6.15 15.85
CA ARG A 306 21.92 5.40 17.10
C ARG A 306 21.61 3.93 16.91
N ALA A 307 20.50 3.60 16.25
CA ALA A 307 20.09 2.23 15.98
C ALA A 307 21.14 1.48 15.13
N ALA A 308 21.67 2.13 14.09
CA ALA A 308 22.75 1.57 13.27
C ALA A 308 24.04 1.32 14.07
N ARG A 309 24.37 2.16 15.06
CA ARG A 309 25.51 1.91 15.96
C ARG A 309 25.29 0.76 16.93
N LEU A 310 24.06 0.59 17.43
CA LEU A 310 23.70 -0.51 18.34
C LEU A 310 23.64 -1.86 17.62
N HIS A 311 23.30 -1.86 16.34
CA HIS A 311 23.23 -3.04 15.48
C HIS A 311 24.04 -2.79 14.19
N PRO A 312 25.38 -2.79 14.25
CA PRO A 312 26.22 -2.38 13.11
C PRO A 312 26.17 -3.35 11.92
N GLY A 313 25.83 -4.63 12.16
CA GLY A 313 25.98 -5.69 11.16
C GLY A 313 27.44 -6.10 10.96
N GLY A 314 27.68 -6.94 9.96
CA GLY A 314 29.03 -7.39 9.58
C GLY A 314 29.72 -6.45 8.57
N PRO A 315 31.03 -6.62 8.29
CA PRO A 315 31.77 -5.75 7.39
C PRO A 315 31.20 -5.62 5.97
N SER A 316 30.64 -6.71 5.42
CA SER A 316 29.97 -6.76 4.12
C SER A 316 28.45 -6.53 4.19
N ASN A 317 27.92 -6.25 5.38
CA ASN A 317 26.49 -6.10 5.64
C ASN A 317 26.23 -4.98 6.65
N ARG A 318 26.83 -3.81 6.40
CA ARG A 318 26.76 -2.68 7.32
C ARG A 318 25.36 -2.08 7.33
N VAL A 319 24.75 -2.02 8.51
CA VAL A 319 23.41 -1.44 8.69
C VAL A 319 23.41 0.06 8.37
N ALA A 320 24.50 0.76 8.65
CA ALA A 320 24.60 2.19 8.40
C ALA A 320 24.54 2.57 6.90
N GLU A 321 24.84 1.62 6.01
CA GLU A 321 24.77 1.76 4.55
C GLU A 321 23.41 1.34 3.99
N ARG A 322 22.48 0.88 4.84
CA ARG A 322 21.17 0.32 4.46
C ARG A 322 19.99 0.97 5.18
N MET A 323 20.26 1.90 6.09
CA MET A 323 19.26 2.72 6.75
C MET A 323 19.44 4.17 6.33
N PHE A 324 18.34 4.77 5.88
CA PHE A 324 18.32 6.10 5.27
C PHE A 324 17.25 6.98 5.92
N VAL A 325 17.43 8.29 5.78
CA VAL A 325 16.47 9.31 6.19
C VAL A 325 16.28 10.28 5.05
N ALA A 326 15.04 10.58 4.71
CA ALA A 326 14.66 11.61 3.75
C ALA A 326 13.67 12.57 4.39
N SER A 327 13.60 13.81 3.92
CA SER A 327 12.49 14.72 4.26
C SER A 327 11.47 14.75 3.13
N TRP A 328 10.19 14.72 3.49
CA TRP A 328 9.08 14.97 2.56
C TRP A 328 9.26 16.29 1.82
N ARG A 329 9.79 17.32 2.50
CA ARG A 329 9.99 18.66 1.94
C ARG A 329 11.14 18.72 0.93
N ASP A 330 12.09 17.78 0.97
CA ASP A 330 13.15 17.70 -0.05
C ASP A 330 12.56 17.27 -1.40
N TRP A 331 11.58 16.35 -1.36
CA TRP A 331 10.89 15.83 -2.54
C TRP A 331 9.69 16.70 -2.96
N PHE A 332 8.99 17.28 -1.99
CA PHE A 332 7.77 18.07 -2.17
C PHE A 332 7.89 19.39 -1.40
N PRO A 333 8.62 20.38 -1.92
CA PRO A 333 9.03 21.56 -1.14
C PRO A 333 7.87 22.51 -0.80
N GLU A 334 6.85 22.56 -1.64
CA GLU A 334 5.72 23.49 -1.54
C GLU A 334 4.43 22.82 -2.02
N PHE A 335 3.30 23.47 -1.73
CA PHE A 335 1.98 23.05 -2.20
C PHE A 335 1.99 22.76 -3.72
N GLU A 336 1.57 21.55 -4.10
CA GLU A 336 1.50 21.10 -5.50
C GLU A 336 2.83 21.13 -6.27
N ARG A 337 3.95 21.38 -5.59
CA ARG A 337 5.29 21.41 -6.19
C ARG A 337 6.03 20.12 -5.93
N VAL A 338 6.70 19.62 -6.96
CA VAL A 338 7.57 18.44 -6.89
C VAL A 338 8.98 18.85 -7.27
N ASN A 339 9.95 18.45 -6.46
CA ASN A 339 11.36 18.50 -6.83
C ASN A 339 11.70 17.21 -7.57
N THR A 340 11.61 17.24 -8.91
CA THR A 340 11.83 16.05 -9.74
C THR A 340 13.25 15.53 -9.68
N ASP A 341 14.23 16.40 -9.44
CA ASP A 341 15.64 16.01 -9.36
C ASP A 341 15.87 15.19 -8.09
N ALA A 342 15.33 15.63 -6.95
CA ALA A 342 15.45 14.90 -5.69
C ALA A 342 14.54 13.67 -5.63
N LEU A 343 13.30 13.77 -6.11
CA LEU A 343 12.35 12.65 -6.08
C LEU A 343 12.70 11.58 -7.12
N GLY A 344 13.12 11.98 -8.32
CA GLY A 344 13.40 11.08 -9.45
C GLY A 344 14.45 10.02 -9.13
N VAL A 345 15.36 10.32 -8.19
CA VAL A 345 16.41 9.41 -7.69
C VAL A 345 16.20 9.00 -6.23
N LEU A 346 15.12 9.46 -5.59
CA LEU A 346 14.81 9.30 -4.16
C LEU A 346 15.99 9.69 -3.26
N THR A 347 16.45 10.94 -3.37
CA THR A 347 17.55 11.45 -2.55
C THR A 347 17.25 11.26 -1.06
N ALA A 348 18.23 10.74 -0.33
CA ALA A 348 18.16 10.50 1.11
C ALA A 348 19.55 10.68 1.75
N ARG A 349 19.61 10.51 3.07
CA ARG A 349 20.86 10.51 3.84
C ARG A 349 21.02 9.20 4.59
N SER A 350 22.16 8.55 4.45
CA SER A 350 22.47 7.33 5.18
C SER A 350 22.60 7.58 6.68
N ALA A 351 22.53 6.52 7.48
CA ALA A 351 22.78 6.61 8.92
C ALA A 351 24.20 7.10 9.26
N ALA A 352 25.15 6.95 8.32
CA ALA A 352 26.50 7.52 8.40
C ALA A 352 26.57 9.01 8.00
N GLY A 353 25.47 9.59 7.54
CA GLY A 353 25.36 11.01 7.17
C GLY A 353 25.71 11.34 5.71
N ARG A 354 26.01 10.34 4.88
CA ARG A 354 26.30 10.50 3.45
C ARG A 354 25.00 10.75 2.67
N SER A 355 25.01 11.70 1.73
CA SER A 355 23.92 11.85 0.75
C SER A 355 23.92 10.65 -0.19
N VAL A 356 22.74 10.12 -0.50
CA VAL A 356 22.58 8.97 -1.39
C VAL A 356 21.38 9.14 -2.30
N GLU A 357 21.44 8.48 -3.45
CA GLU A 357 20.35 8.28 -4.38
C GLU A 357 19.89 6.83 -4.31
N LEU A 358 18.70 6.57 -3.74
CA LEU A 358 18.27 5.19 -3.47
C LEU A 358 18.02 4.37 -4.74
N LEU A 359 17.78 5.04 -5.87
CA LEU A 359 17.59 4.41 -7.16
C LEU A 359 18.89 4.23 -7.96
N ASP A 360 19.98 4.87 -7.53
CA ASP A 360 21.29 4.69 -8.16
C ASP A 360 21.96 3.38 -7.67
N VAL A 361 22.45 2.59 -8.62
CA VAL A 361 23.20 1.36 -8.39
C VAL A 361 24.58 1.61 -7.76
N TRP A 362 25.15 2.80 -7.90
CA TRP A 362 26.44 3.14 -7.29
C TRP A 362 26.30 3.47 -5.81
N ASP A 363 25.18 4.07 -5.42
CA ASP A 363 24.89 4.40 -4.03
C ASP A 363 24.24 3.26 -3.27
N VAL A 364 23.30 2.56 -3.91
CA VAL A 364 22.66 1.34 -3.42
C VAL A 364 22.85 0.23 -4.47
N PRO A 365 23.87 -0.62 -4.31
CA PRO A 365 24.17 -1.70 -5.27
C PRO A 365 23.01 -2.66 -5.49
N SER A 366 22.98 -3.33 -6.62
CA SER A 366 22.05 -4.44 -6.84
C SER A 366 22.37 -5.61 -5.91
N SER A 367 21.35 -6.37 -5.52
CA SER A 367 21.55 -7.61 -4.77
C SER A 367 22.20 -8.69 -5.65
N LYS A 368 22.96 -9.60 -5.05
CA LYS A 368 23.47 -10.79 -5.74
C LYS A 368 22.36 -11.79 -6.04
N ASN A 369 21.26 -11.75 -5.28
CA ASN A 369 20.08 -12.55 -5.53
C ASN A 369 19.24 -11.96 -6.68
N ARG A 370 19.41 -12.52 -7.87
CA ARG A 370 18.70 -12.07 -9.09
C ARG A 370 17.21 -12.40 -9.08
N ASP A 371 16.79 -13.38 -8.30
CA ASP A 371 15.39 -13.80 -8.23
C ASP A 371 14.49 -12.75 -7.59
N LEU A 372 15.08 -11.76 -6.90
CA LEU A 372 14.36 -10.64 -6.32
C LEU A 372 13.64 -9.79 -7.38
N ALA A 373 14.10 -9.78 -8.64
CA ALA A 373 13.41 -9.08 -9.72
C ALA A 373 11.99 -9.60 -9.95
N CYS A 374 11.69 -10.85 -9.57
CA CYS A 374 10.35 -11.44 -9.68
C CYS A 374 9.32 -10.73 -8.78
N ALA A 375 9.76 -10.02 -7.73
CA ALA A 375 8.88 -9.19 -6.91
C ALA A 375 8.17 -8.11 -7.75
N VAL A 376 8.80 -7.60 -8.82
CA VAL A 376 8.19 -6.66 -9.76
C VAL A 376 6.98 -7.28 -10.45
N GLU A 377 7.14 -8.50 -10.96
CA GLU A 377 6.09 -9.22 -11.68
C GLU A 377 4.94 -9.60 -10.74
N ASN A 378 5.27 -10.07 -9.54
CA ASN A 378 4.29 -10.43 -8.52
C ASN A 378 3.48 -9.21 -8.04
N LEU A 379 4.12 -8.06 -7.86
CA LEU A 379 3.44 -6.81 -7.50
C LEU A 379 2.53 -6.30 -8.62
N ALA A 380 2.90 -6.49 -9.89
CA ALA A 380 2.07 -6.10 -11.02
C ALA A 380 0.70 -6.82 -11.06
N LEU A 381 0.50 -7.87 -10.25
CA LEU A 381 -0.77 -8.57 -10.08
C LEU A 381 -1.61 -8.05 -8.90
N CYS A 382 -1.07 -7.18 -8.04
CA CYS A 382 -1.70 -6.70 -6.80
C CYS A 382 -2.62 -5.52 -7.04
N ALA A 383 -3.86 -5.58 -6.54
CA ALA A 383 -4.80 -4.47 -6.65
C ALA A 383 -4.32 -3.16 -6.00
N GLY A 384 -3.48 -3.22 -4.96
CA GLY A 384 -2.87 -2.03 -4.35
C GLY A 384 -1.62 -1.52 -5.07
N THR A 385 -1.23 -2.09 -6.21
CA THR A 385 -0.24 -1.50 -7.11
C THR A 385 -0.95 -0.59 -8.12
N PRO A 386 -0.41 0.62 -8.42
CA PRO A 386 -1.05 1.57 -9.32
C PRO A 386 -1.37 0.95 -10.68
N TRP A 387 -2.52 1.30 -11.28
CA TRP A 387 -3.03 0.60 -12.46
C TRP A 387 -2.07 0.60 -13.65
N TRP A 388 -1.29 1.67 -13.83
CA TRP A 388 -0.30 1.79 -14.91
C TRP A 388 0.94 0.92 -14.70
N MET A 389 1.18 0.44 -13.47
CA MET A 389 2.24 -0.52 -13.14
C MET A 389 1.73 -1.97 -13.11
N ARG A 390 0.43 -2.18 -13.25
CA ARG A 390 -0.15 -3.54 -13.27
C ARG A 390 -0.02 -4.14 -14.67
N ARG A 391 0.34 -5.42 -14.74
CA ARG A 391 0.41 -6.19 -15.99
C ARG A 391 -0.94 -6.84 -16.36
N LEU A 392 -2.04 -6.40 -15.75
CA LEU A 392 -3.35 -7.05 -15.87
C LEU A 392 -4.44 -6.11 -16.43
N SER A 393 -4.95 -6.44 -17.62
CA SER A 393 -6.36 -6.89 -17.66
C SER A 393 -6.39 -8.15 -16.82
N VAL A 394 -7.16 -8.19 -15.71
CA VAL A 394 -7.21 -9.33 -14.76
C VAL A 394 -6.98 -10.64 -15.51
N ASP A 395 -5.90 -11.37 -15.24
CA ASP A 395 -5.64 -12.64 -15.94
C ASP A 395 -6.59 -13.67 -15.35
N VAL A 396 -7.82 -13.61 -15.85
CA VAL A 396 -8.91 -14.54 -15.54
C VAL A 396 -8.64 -15.92 -16.15
N ASN A 397 -7.65 -16.02 -17.04
CA ASN A 397 -7.33 -17.22 -17.81
C ASN A 397 -6.20 -18.06 -17.20
N GLY A 398 -5.67 -17.66 -16.04
CA GLY A 398 -4.74 -18.49 -15.27
C GLY A 398 -3.31 -18.58 -15.84
N ARG A 399 -2.93 -17.79 -16.86
CA ARG A 399 -1.58 -17.90 -17.47
C ARG A 399 -0.44 -17.48 -16.54
N ALA A 400 -0.67 -16.48 -15.69
CA ALA A 400 0.25 -16.09 -14.62
C ALA A 400 0.36 -17.16 -13.52
N LEU A 401 -0.69 -17.96 -13.33
CA LEU A 401 -0.69 -19.11 -12.43
C LEU A 401 -0.03 -20.33 -13.10
N ASP A 402 -0.21 -20.52 -14.40
CA ASP A 402 0.48 -21.55 -15.20
C ASP A 402 2.00 -21.33 -15.20
N SER A 403 2.47 -20.09 -15.29
CA SER A 403 3.89 -19.76 -15.14
C SER A 403 4.44 -20.00 -13.72
N LEU A 404 3.55 -20.10 -12.72
CA LEU A 404 3.87 -20.52 -11.35
C LEU A 404 3.78 -22.05 -11.17
N GLY A 405 3.51 -22.83 -12.23
CA GLY A 405 3.22 -24.27 -12.14
C GLY A 405 1.87 -24.58 -11.49
N LEU A 406 1.04 -23.56 -11.24
CA LEU A 406 -0.27 -23.65 -10.63
C LEU A 406 -1.33 -23.65 -11.73
N ARG A 407 -1.61 -24.83 -12.29
CA ARG A 407 -2.81 -25.01 -13.12
C ARG A 407 -4.02 -25.00 -12.19
N ILE A 408 -4.69 -23.85 -12.12
CA ILE A 408 -5.96 -23.75 -11.40
C ILE A 408 -7.07 -23.90 -12.41
N ASP A 409 -7.57 -25.12 -12.56
CA ASP A 409 -8.78 -25.37 -13.33
C ASP A 409 -9.88 -24.46 -12.80
N ALA A 410 -10.59 -23.80 -13.72
CA ALA A 410 -11.64 -22.83 -13.42
C ALA A 410 -12.59 -23.42 -12.36
N VAL A 411 -12.40 -23.02 -11.10
CA VAL A 411 -13.17 -23.58 -9.99
C VAL A 411 -14.63 -23.18 -10.20
N PRO A 412 -15.55 -24.14 -10.42
CA PRO A 412 -16.96 -23.83 -10.53
C PRO A 412 -17.41 -23.13 -9.24
N PRO A 413 -18.29 -22.13 -9.32
CA PRO A 413 -18.82 -21.48 -8.14
C PRO A 413 -19.80 -22.45 -7.48
N GLU A 414 -19.31 -23.39 -6.66
CA GLU A 414 -20.01 -23.96 -5.51
C GLU A 414 -19.18 -25.06 -4.83
N SER A 415 -18.69 -24.75 -3.63
CA SER A 415 -18.92 -25.64 -2.48
C SER A 415 -18.75 -24.83 -1.20
N ARG A 416 -19.87 -24.69 -0.49
CA ARG A 416 -20.04 -24.05 0.82
C ARG A 416 -19.04 -24.62 1.83
N SER A 417 -18.14 -23.76 2.33
CA SER A 417 -17.60 -23.68 3.70
C SER A 417 -16.17 -23.13 3.67
N GLY A 418 -15.99 -21.89 4.14
CA GLY A 418 -14.79 -21.39 4.82
C GLY A 418 -13.39 -21.80 4.32
N ARG A 419 -13.06 -21.70 3.03
CA ARG A 419 -11.67 -21.82 2.58
C ARG A 419 -10.86 -20.59 3.01
N ARG A 420 -9.68 -20.80 3.61
CA ARG A 420 -8.80 -19.71 4.07
C ARG A 420 -8.25 -18.95 2.86
N LEU A 421 -8.11 -17.63 2.98
CA LEU A 421 -7.42 -16.79 1.99
C LEU A 421 -5.95 -17.25 1.89
N GLY A 422 -5.41 -17.32 0.68
CA GLY A 422 -4.03 -17.77 0.44
C GLY A 422 -3.86 -19.22 -0.02
N PHE A 423 -4.95 -19.95 -0.31
CA PHE A 423 -4.87 -21.34 -0.74
C PHE A 423 -5.45 -21.53 -2.16
N GLY A 424 -4.73 -22.27 -3.00
CA GLY A 424 -5.15 -22.76 -4.32
C GLY A 424 -5.39 -24.27 -4.30
N VAL A 425 -5.75 -24.83 -5.45
CA VAL A 425 -5.84 -26.29 -5.66
C VAL A 425 -4.93 -26.63 -6.83
N ASN A 426 -4.06 -27.63 -6.67
CA ASN A 426 -3.19 -28.11 -7.76
C ASN A 426 -3.99 -29.02 -8.73
N PRO A 427 -3.40 -29.44 -9.87
CA PRO A 427 -4.06 -30.33 -10.83
C PRO A 427 -4.57 -31.65 -10.25
N ASP A 428 -3.98 -32.11 -9.15
CA ASP A 428 -4.32 -33.36 -8.47
C ASP A 428 -5.41 -33.18 -7.40
N GLY A 429 -5.96 -31.97 -7.26
CA GLY A 429 -7.02 -31.67 -6.29
C GLY A 429 -6.53 -31.34 -4.87
N HIS A 430 -5.21 -31.27 -4.64
CA HIS A 430 -4.63 -30.93 -3.34
C HIS A 430 -4.62 -29.42 -3.09
N VAL A 431 -4.90 -29.05 -1.83
CA VAL A 431 -4.86 -27.66 -1.37
C VAL A 431 -3.42 -27.21 -1.21
N VAL A 432 -3.02 -26.14 -1.91
CA VAL A 432 -1.66 -25.58 -1.87
C VAL A 432 -1.67 -24.17 -1.30
N GLU A 433 -0.76 -23.85 -0.39
CA GLU A 433 -0.54 -22.49 0.10
C GLU A 433 0.21 -21.66 -0.96
N LEU A 434 -0.33 -20.51 -1.30
CA LEU A 434 0.22 -19.65 -2.34
C LEU A 434 1.27 -18.70 -1.73
N PRO A 435 2.45 -18.55 -2.36
CA PRO A 435 3.54 -17.79 -1.76
C PRO A 435 3.23 -16.28 -1.65
N PRO A 436 3.74 -15.59 -0.61
CA PRO A 436 3.65 -14.13 -0.51
C PRO A 436 4.37 -13.42 -1.67
N ARG A 437 3.71 -12.44 -2.27
CA ARG A 437 4.11 -11.77 -3.54
C ARG A 437 5.40 -10.93 -3.52
N LEU A 438 6.13 -10.86 -2.41
CA LEU A 438 7.44 -10.19 -2.36
C LEU A 438 8.62 -11.16 -2.37
N GLY A 439 8.36 -12.45 -2.55
CA GLY A 439 9.33 -13.51 -2.81
C GLY A 439 9.95 -13.47 -4.20
N GLY A 440 11.20 -13.95 -4.30
CA GLY A 440 11.58 -14.68 -5.52
C GLY A 440 10.68 -15.91 -5.67
N PHE A 441 10.65 -16.53 -6.85
CA PHE A 441 10.05 -17.87 -6.99
C PHE A 441 10.87 -18.83 -6.14
N VAL A 442 10.56 -18.90 -4.83
CA VAL A 442 11.09 -19.94 -3.98
C VAL A 442 10.61 -21.24 -4.63
N GLU A 443 11.53 -22.19 -4.78
CA GLU A 443 11.37 -23.60 -5.17
C GLU A 443 10.29 -24.37 -4.36
N ALA A 444 9.25 -23.71 -3.85
CA ALA A 444 8.12 -24.23 -3.11
C ALA A 444 7.12 -25.02 -3.98
N ALA A 445 7.63 -25.68 -5.03
CA ALA A 445 6.99 -26.81 -5.71
C ALA A 445 7.94 -28.02 -5.82
N ARG A 446 9.01 -28.08 -5.02
CA ARG A 446 9.82 -29.29 -4.78
C ARG A 446 9.74 -29.74 -3.32
N VAL A 447 8.53 -30.11 -2.91
CA VAL A 447 8.21 -30.92 -1.71
C VAL A 447 6.94 -31.67 -2.10
N GLU A 448 6.84 -32.97 -2.38
CA GLU A 448 7.72 -34.14 -2.31
C GLU A 448 7.43 -35.00 -3.56
N ALA A 449 8.35 -35.07 -4.52
CA ALA A 449 8.44 -36.22 -5.42
C ALA A 449 9.63 -37.03 -4.93
N GLY A 450 9.42 -37.68 -3.78
CA GLY A 450 10.48 -38.30 -2.99
C GLY A 450 9.95 -39.37 -2.05
N MET A 451 8.98 -40.16 -2.51
CA MET A 451 8.82 -41.61 -2.27
C MET A 451 7.56 -42.11 -2.98
#